data_AF-A0A7W0FB11-F1
#
_entry.id   AF-A0A7W0FB11-F1
#
_cell.length_a   1.000
_cell.length_b   1.000
_cell.length_c   1.000
_cell.angle_alpha   90.00
_cell.angle_beta   90.00
_cell.angle_gamma   90.00
#
_symmetry.space_group_name_H-M   'P 1'
#
loop_
_entity.id
_entity.type
_entity.pdbx_description
1 polymer ?
#
loop_
_entity_poly.entity_id
_entity_poly.type
_entity_poly.pdbx_seq_one_letter_code
_entity_poly.pdbx_strand_id
1 'polypeptide(L)'
;MKNKLLRWSVSLIILGAVILFFSGIVFSSLTFFMRDTLIQFFPWNFFKSACLSKGIIPFWNPFSHCGMPFAASMQPAVYYPPNIIFYVLNFVTAYKIYIVFHIFIAFISMFLLMRETGLDDEASFLSGMIFAFNGYILTKIEFLSVLGTSVWLPAAFLILMKSR
;
A
#
# COMPACT_ATOMS: atom_id res chain seq x y z
N MET A 1 9.56 -27.53 -10.19
CA MET A 1 8.17 -27.47 -9.66
C MET A 1 8.08 -27.25 -8.15
N LYS A 2 8.83 -27.97 -7.30
CA LYS A 2 8.80 -27.82 -5.83
C LYS A 2 9.00 -26.37 -5.32
N ASN A 3 9.97 -25.62 -5.86
CA ASN A 3 10.22 -24.22 -5.46
C ASN A 3 9.09 -23.24 -5.80
N LYS A 4 8.28 -23.51 -6.84
CA LYS A 4 7.13 -22.65 -7.17
C LYS A 4 5.99 -22.89 -6.18
N LEU A 5 5.67 -24.14 -5.88
CA LEU A 5 4.62 -24.51 -4.91
C LEU A 5 4.93 -23.93 -3.52
N LEU A 6 6.17 -24.05 -3.05
CA LEU A 6 6.60 -23.47 -1.77
C LEU A 6 6.43 -21.95 -1.73
N ARG A 7 6.75 -21.24 -2.82
CA ARG A 7 6.57 -19.78 -2.94
C ARG A 7 5.10 -19.34 -2.84
N TRP A 8 4.18 -20.08 -3.47
CA TRP A 8 2.76 -19.80 -3.37
C TRP A 8 2.23 -20.02 -1.95
N SER A 9 2.65 -21.10 -1.29
CA SER A 9 2.27 -21.39 0.09
C SER A 9 2.73 -20.29 1.05
N VAL A 10 3.98 -19.84 0.94
CA VAL A 10 4.51 -18.73 1.74
C VAL A 10 3.67 -17.47 1.51
N SER A 11 3.45 -17.08 0.25
CA SER A 11 2.66 -15.89 -0.11
C SER A 11 1.23 -15.93 0.46
N LEU A 12 0.57 -17.10 0.43
CA LEU A 12 -0.78 -17.28 0.98
C LEU A 12 -0.80 -17.20 2.50
N ILE A 13 0.18 -17.82 3.18
CA ILE A 13 0.31 -17.73 4.64
C ILE A 13 0.49 -16.27 5.07
N ILE A 14 1.29 -15.51 4.34
CA ILE A 14 1.55 -14.10 4.62
C ILE A 14 0.32 -13.26 4.36
N LEU A 15 -0.36 -13.46 3.24
CA LEU A 15 -1.62 -12.77 2.97
C LEU A 15 -2.62 -13.03 4.11
N GLY A 16 -2.71 -14.29 4.58
CA GLY A 16 -3.47 -14.66 5.77
C GLY A 16 -3.02 -13.92 7.04
N ALA A 17 -1.72 -13.82 7.30
CA ALA A 17 -1.17 -13.11 8.45
C ALA A 17 -1.44 -11.59 8.40
N VAL A 18 -1.31 -10.97 7.24
CA VAL A 18 -1.63 -9.54 7.02
C VAL A 18 -3.13 -9.31 7.25
N ILE A 19 -3.99 -10.17 6.68
CA ILE A 19 -5.44 -10.09 6.88
C ILE A 19 -5.79 -10.30 8.36
N LEU A 20 -5.14 -11.24 9.04
CA LEU A 20 -5.35 -11.51 10.46
C LEU A 20 -4.93 -10.31 11.32
N PHE A 21 -3.77 -9.72 11.05
CA PHE A 21 -3.28 -8.52 11.74
C PHE A 21 -4.26 -7.34 11.59
N PHE A 22 -4.80 -7.14 10.39
CA PHE A 22 -5.78 -6.09 10.12
C PHE A 22 -7.23 -6.56 10.26
N SER A 23 -7.51 -7.73 10.84
CA SER A 23 -8.84 -8.36 10.84
C SER A 23 -9.91 -7.46 11.47
N GLY A 24 -9.57 -6.77 12.57
CA GLY A 24 -10.47 -5.82 13.23
C GLY A 24 -10.87 -4.61 12.36
N ILE A 25 -10.12 -4.31 11.30
CA ILE A 25 -10.43 -3.23 10.35
C ILE A 25 -10.98 -3.80 9.04
N VAL A 26 -10.42 -4.91 8.55
CA VAL A 26 -10.83 -5.54 7.28
C VAL A 26 -12.29 -6.01 7.36
N PHE A 27 -12.69 -6.63 8.47
CA PHE A 27 -14.03 -7.22 8.62
C PHE A 27 -15.04 -6.32 9.35
N SER A 28 -14.63 -5.13 9.80
CA SER A 28 -15.53 -4.16 10.43
C SER A 28 -15.96 -3.06 9.45
N SER A 29 -16.92 -2.24 9.85
CA SER A 29 -17.25 -0.99 9.16
C SER A 29 -16.29 0.16 9.50
N LEU A 30 -15.38 -0.04 10.46
CA LEU A 30 -14.43 0.99 10.91
C LEU A 30 -13.29 1.18 9.91
N THR A 31 -12.58 2.29 9.99
CA THR A 31 -11.41 2.59 9.15
C THR A 31 -10.32 3.28 9.97
N PHE A 32 -9.11 3.37 9.42
CA PHE A 32 -8.00 4.07 10.07
C PHE A 32 -8.32 5.55 10.22
N PHE A 33 -8.23 6.06 11.44
CA PHE A 33 -8.64 7.42 11.78
C PHE A 33 -7.66 7.99 12.83
N MET A 34 -6.60 8.68 12.38
CA MET A 34 -5.60 9.29 13.26
C MET A 34 -4.86 10.48 12.62
N ARG A 35 -4.64 11.57 13.38
CA ARG A 35 -3.74 12.70 13.04
C ARG A 35 -4.02 13.32 11.65
N ASP A 36 -3.03 13.40 10.76
CA ASP A 36 -3.13 14.04 9.44
C ASP A 36 -4.09 13.27 8.52
N THR A 37 -4.34 11.99 8.82
CA THR A 37 -5.41 11.23 8.16
C THR A 37 -6.72 11.98 8.28
N LEU A 38 -7.05 12.54 9.45
CA LEU A 38 -8.37 13.13 9.71
C LEU A 38 -8.58 14.43 8.94
N ILE A 39 -7.57 15.28 9.00
CA ILE A 39 -7.68 16.67 8.56
C ILE A 39 -7.29 16.85 7.09
N GLN A 40 -6.55 15.90 6.51
CA GLN A 40 -5.94 16.08 5.20
C GLN A 40 -6.04 14.86 4.29
N PHE A 41 -5.48 13.70 4.70
CA PHE A 41 -5.37 12.57 3.77
C PHE A 41 -6.70 11.85 3.52
N PHE A 42 -7.55 11.69 4.53
CA PHE A 42 -8.87 11.11 4.35
C PHE A 42 -9.76 11.98 3.44
N PRO A 43 -9.96 13.29 3.68
CA PRO A 43 -10.78 14.11 2.79
C PRO A 43 -10.21 14.19 1.37
N TRP A 44 -8.88 14.25 1.20
CA TRP A 44 -8.27 14.21 -0.12
C TRP A 44 -8.50 12.87 -0.83
N ASN A 45 -8.28 11.74 -0.16
CA ASN A 45 -8.51 10.43 -0.77
C ASN A 45 -10.01 10.18 -1.04
N PHE A 46 -10.90 10.71 -0.20
CA PHE A 46 -12.34 10.67 -0.43
C PHE A 46 -12.74 11.50 -1.65
N PHE A 47 -12.28 12.76 -1.74
CA PHE A 47 -12.51 13.63 -2.90
C PHE A 47 -11.99 12.99 -4.19
N LYS A 48 -10.77 12.45 -4.15
CA LYS A 48 -10.19 11.65 -5.23
C LYS A 48 -11.14 10.52 -5.63
N SER A 49 -11.55 9.66 -4.70
CA SER A 49 -12.44 8.53 -5.00
C SER A 49 -13.81 8.98 -5.53
N ALA A 50 -14.38 10.07 -5.01
CA ALA A 50 -15.66 10.61 -5.46
C ALA A 50 -15.61 11.16 -6.90
N CYS A 51 -14.48 11.73 -7.33
CA CYS A 51 -14.26 12.15 -8.71
C CYS A 51 -13.99 10.94 -9.63
N LEU A 52 -13.05 10.08 -9.23
CA LEU A 52 -12.58 8.97 -10.06
C LEU A 52 -13.67 7.90 -10.30
N SER A 53 -14.53 7.63 -9.31
CA SER A 53 -15.69 6.75 -9.48
C SER A 53 -16.72 7.27 -10.49
N LYS A 54 -16.65 8.56 -10.87
CA LYS A 54 -17.48 9.18 -11.91
C LYS A 54 -16.72 9.36 -13.24
N GLY A 55 -15.50 8.82 -13.34
CA GLY A 55 -14.63 9.02 -14.51
C GLY A 55 -14.07 10.43 -14.64
N ILE A 56 -14.13 11.24 -13.58
CA ILE A 56 -13.64 12.62 -13.58
C ILE A 56 -12.24 12.65 -12.98
N ILE A 57 -11.26 13.15 -13.73
CA ILE A 57 -9.91 13.39 -13.20
C ILE A 57 -9.94 14.69 -12.36
N PRO A 58 -9.63 14.65 -11.06
CA PRO A 58 -9.70 15.81 -10.17
C PRO A 58 -8.49 16.74 -10.38
N PHE A 59 -8.50 17.54 -11.45
CA PHE A 59 -7.43 18.52 -11.70
C PHE A 59 -7.37 19.64 -10.65
N TRP A 60 -8.52 20.04 -10.11
CA TRP A 60 -8.66 21.13 -9.15
C TRP A 60 -9.43 20.66 -7.91
N ASN A 61 -8.93 20.99 -6.72
CA ASN A 61 -9.65 20.81 -5.47
C ASN A 61 -10.11 22.18 -4.95
N PRO A 62 -11.41 22.50 -5.00
CA PRO A 62 -11.94 23.79 -4.54
C PRO A 62 -12.04 23.89 -3.02
N PHE A 63 -11.92 22.77 -2.29
CA PHE A 63 -12.19 22.69 -0.85
C PHE A 63 -10.97 23.01 0.03
N SER A 64 -9.78 23.07 -0.55
CA SER A 64 -8.54 23.33 0.20
C SER A 64 -7.88 24.61 -0.31
N HIS A 65 -7.42 25.46 0.61
CA HIS A 65 -6.63 26.66 0.31
C HIS A 65 -7.25 27.63 -0.71
N CYS A 66 -8.59 27.80 -0.70
CA CYS A 66 -9.33 28.57 -1.71
C CYS A 66 -9.17 28.03 -3.15
N GLY A 67 -8.75 26.77 -3.29
CA GLY A 67 -8.46 26.11 -4.54
C GLY A 67 -7.00 25.70 -4.68
N MET A 68 -6.75 24.44 -5.07
CA MET A 68 -5.39 23.93 -5.34
C MET A 68 -5.35 22.97 -6.52
N PRO A 69 -4.22 22.90 -7.26
CA PRO A 69 -4.03 21.93 -8.34
C PRO A 69 -3.85 20.51 -7.77
N PHE A 70 -4.92 19.74 -7.78
CA PHE A 70 -5.01 18.49 -7.03
C PHE A 70 -4.34 17.30 -7.74
N ALA A 71 -4.63 17.07 -9.02
CA ALA A 71 -3.98 16.00 -9.79
C ALA A 71 -2.47 16.22 -10.01
N ALA A 72 -2.02 17.48 -9.97
CA ALA A 72 -0.59 17.82 -10.03
C ALA A 72 0.12 17.65 -8.67
N SER A 73 -0.64 17.53 -7.57
CA SER A 73 -0.06 17.35 -6.24
C SER A 73 0.43 15.91 -6.03
N MET A 74 1.59 15.77 -5.41
CA MET A 74 2.21 14.46 -5.16
C MET A 74 1.42 13.62 -4.14
N GLN A 75 0.77 14.25 -3.16
CA GLN A 75 0.16 13.56 -2.02
C GLN A 75 -1.11 12.78 -2.35
N PRO A 76 -2.07 13.28 -3.16
CA PRO A 76 -3.21 12.47 -3.57
C PRO A 76 -2.85 11.32 -4.52
N ALA A 77 -1.71 11.45 -5.20
CA ALA A 77 -1.14 10.48 -6.12
C ALA A 77 -2.14 10.00 -7.19
N VAL A 78 -2.92 10.91 -7.79
CA VAL A 78 -4.06 10.59 -8.67
C VAL A 78 -3.70 9.59 -9.78
N TYR A 79 -2.49 9.69 -10.34
CA TYR A 79 -2.00 8.85 -11.43
C TYR A 79 -1.22 7.60 -10.99
N TYR A 80 -1.16 7.33 -9.68
CA TYR A 80 -0.50 6.13 -9.18
C TYR A 80 -1.34 4.88 -9.49
N PRO A 81 -0.85 3.88 -10.26
CA PRO A 81 -1.70 2.82 -10.82
C PRO A 81 -2.54 2.02 -9.80
N PRO A 82 -2.02 1.67 -8.60
CA PRO A 82 -2.83 1.01 -7.58
C PRO A 82 -4.03 1.82 -7.08
N ASN A 83 -4.10 3.13 -7.35
CA ASN A 83 -5.30 3.92 -7.07
C ASN A 83 -6.50 3.54 -7.95
N ILE A 84 -6.35 2.66 -8.96
CA ILE A 84 -7.46 2.18 -9.79
C ILE A 84 -8.61 1.57 -8.96
N ILE A 85 -8.31 0.99 -7.80
CA ILE A 85 -9.33 0.45 -6.89
C ILE A 85 -10.31 1.52 -6.36
N PHE A 86 -9.91 2.79 -6.32
CA PHE A 86 -10.78 3.91 -5.93
C PHE A 86 -11.77 4.33 -7.03
N TYR A 87 -11.61 3.82 -8.26
CA TYR A 87 -12.55 4.02 -9.37
C TYR A 87 -13.69 3.01 -9.31
N VAL A 88 -13.39 1.78 -8.89
CA VAL A 88 -14.31 0.63 -9.00
C VAL A 88 -14.99 0.26 -7.68
N LEU A 89 -14.37 0.56 -6.52
CA LEU A 89 -14.89 0.21 -5.20
C LEU A 89 -15.35 1.46 -4.45
N ASN A 90 -16.24 1.25 -3.46
CA ASN A 90 -16.56 2.32 -2.52
C ASN A 90 -15.30 2.74 -1.75
N PHE A 91 -15.27 4.01 -1.34
CA PHE A 91 -14.07 4.62 -0.77
C PHE A 91 -13.48 3.84 0.41
N VAL A 92 -14.30 3.43 1.39
CA VAL A 92 -13.82 2.75 2.59
C VAL A 92 -13.20 1.40 2.27
N THR A 93 -13.84 0.61 1.38
CA THR A 93 -13.29 -0.66 0.93
C THR A 93 -12.01 -0.47 0.13
N ALA A 94 -11.98 0.48 -0.82
CA ALA A 94 -10.79 0.82 -1.59
C ALA A 94 -9.62 1.21 -0.68
N TYR A 95 -9.88 2.05 0.32
CA TYR A 95 -8.89 2.52 1.28
C TYR A 95 -8.26 1.38 2.10
N LYS A 96 -9.07 0.45 2.59
CA LYS A 96 -8.59 -0.74 3.32
C LYS A 96 -7.76 -1.65 2.43
N ILE A 97 -8.26 -1.96 1.23
CA ILE A 97 -7.56 -2.82 0.26
C ILE A 97 -6.23 -2.19 -0.13
N TYR A 98 -6.18 -0.87 -0.35
CA TYR A 98 -4.94 -0.16 -0.64
C TYR A 98 -3.88 -0.42 0.44
N ILE A 99 -4.24 -0.27 1.71
CA ILE A 99 -3.29 -0.45 2.83
C ILE A 99 -2.82 -1.89 2.90
N VAL A 100 -3.74 -2.86 2.92
CA VAL A 100 -3.41 -4.30 2.97
C VAL A 100 -2.52 -4.71 1.79
N PHE A 101 -2.85 -4.23 0.59
CA PHE A 101 -2.07 -4.48 -0.62
C PHE A 101 -0.63 -3.97 -0.46
N HIS A 102 -0.42 -2.73 0.00
CA HIS A 102 0.93 -2.19 0.12
C HIS A 102 1.75 -2.85 1.24
N ILE A 103 1.13 -3.25 2.36
CA ILE A 103 1.81 -4.04 3.40
C ILE A 103 2.23 -5.41 2.86
N PHE A 104 1.37 -6.05 2.07
CA PHE A 104 1.72 -7.30 1.39
C PHE A 104 2.87 -7.11 0.39
N ILE A 105 2.86 -6.02 -0.38
CA ILE A 105 3.96 -5.65 -1.30
C ILE A 105 5.27 -5.39 -0.54
N ALA A 106 5.21 -4.72 0.61
CA ALA A 106 6.37 -4.47 1.47
C ALA A 106 7.02 -5.80 1.88
N PHE A 107 6.21 -6.75 2.33
CA PHE A 107 6.69 -8.08 2.71
C PHE A 107 7.33 -8.79 1.51
N ILE A 108 6.56 -8.98 0.42
CA ILE A 108 6.97 -9.88 -0.66
C ILE A 108 8.21 -9.34 -1.38
N SER A 109 8.31 -8.02 -1.53
CA SER A 109 9.47 -7.40 -2.15
C SER A 109 10.74 -7.61 -1.32
N MET A 110 10.67 -7.44 0.00
CA MET A 110 11.81 -7.66 0.88
C MET A 110 12.18 -9.16 0.98
N PHE A 111 11.17 -10.04 1.09
CA PHE A 111 11.40 -11.48 1.06
C PHE A 111 12.15 -11.91 -0.20
N LEU A 112 11.69 -11.46 -1.38
CA LEU A 112 12.34 -11.79 -2.64
C LEU A 112 13.73 -11.17 -2.78
N LEU A 113 13.94 -9.97 -2.25
CA LEU A 113 15.25 -9.33 -2.20
C LEU A 113 16.26 -10.15 -1.39
N MET A 114 15.88 -10.58 -0.18
CA MET A 114 16.76 -11.38 0.69
C MET A 114 17.05 -12.77 0.14
N ARG A 115 16.09 -13.36 -0.56
CA ARG A 115 16.32 -14.60 -1.31
C ARG A 115 17.36 -14.41 -2.41
N GLU A 116 17.36 -13.25 -3.07
CA GLU A 116 18.34 -12.94 -4.11
C GLU A 116 19.75 -12.74 -3.54
N THR A 117 19.88 -12.29 -2.29
CA THR A 117 21.18 -12.19 -1.60
C THR A 117 21.72 -13.53 -1.10
N GLY A 118 20.98 -14.63 -1.27
CA GLY A 118 21.40 -15.98 -0.87
C GLY A 118 20.99 -16.41 0.54
N LEU A 119 20.10 -15.66 1.21
CA LEU A 119 19.54 -16.08 2.50
C LEU A 119 18.56 -17.26 2.35
N ASP A 120 18.47 -18.09 3.39
CA ASP A 120 17.49 -19.18 3.46
C ASP A 120 16.03 -18.65 3.53
N ASP A 121 15.06 -19.57 3.49
CA ASP A 121 13.64 -19.19 3.43
C ASP A 121 13.19 -18.53 4.73
N GLU A 122 13.67 -19.01 5.87
CA GLU A 122 13.34 -18.55 7.21
C GLU A 122 13.87 -17.14 7.48
N ALA A 123 15.16 -16.87 7.20
CA ALA A 123 15.75 -15.55 7.37
C ALA A 123 15.15 -14.54 6.38
N SER A 124 14.87 -14.96 5.14
CA SER A 124 14.19 -14.11 4.16
C SER A 124 12.77 -13.77 4.62
N PHE A 125 12.05 -14.75 5.19
CA PHE A 125 10.70 -14.54 5.73
C PHE A 125 10.71 -13.55 6.89
N LEU A 126 11.63 -13.74 7.85
CA LEU A 126 11.78 -12.84 8.99
C LEU A 126 12.11 -11.41 8.54
N SER A 127 12.97 -11.26 7.53
CA SER A 127 13.30 -9.96 6.95
C SER A 127 12.08 -9.28 6.32
N GLY A 128 11.25 -10.04 5.62
CA GLY A 128 9.97 -9.56 5.08
C GLY A 128 9.02 -9.09 6.18
N MET A 129 8.90 -9.84 7.28
CA MET A 129 8.08 -9.46 8.44
C MET A 129 8.58 -8.16 9.06
N ILE A 130 9.89 -8.07 9.33
CA ILE A 130 10.50 -6.89 9.95
C ILE A 130 10.29 -5.67 9.05
N PHE A 131 10.47 -5.81 7.74
CA PHE A 131 10.28 -4.69 6.82
C PHE A 131 8.82 -4.25 6.73
N ALA A 132 7.87 -5.18 6.58
CA ALA A 132 6.46 -4.85 6.41
C ALA A 132 5.80 -4.29 7.68
N PHE A 133 6.24 -4.73 8.86
CA PHE A 133 5.62 -4.40 10.15
C PHE A 133 6.50 -3.54 11.07
N ASN A 134 7.57 -2.91 10.57
CA ASN A 134 8.30 -1.95 11.39
C ASN A 134 7.49 -0.67 11.65
N GLY A 135 7.92 0.09 12.66
CA GLY A 135 7.26 1.33 13.06
C GLY A 135 7.23 2.40 11.97
N TYR A 136 8.21 2.44 11.06
CA TYR A 136 8.18 3.39 9.94
C TYR A 136 7.03 3.07 8.99
N ILE A 137 6.94 1.84 8.46
CA ILE A 137 5.90 1.46 7.51
C ILE A 137 4.50 1.58 8.13
N LEU A 138 4.32 1.09 9.36
CA LEU A 138 3.01 1.15 10.03
C LEU A 138 2.56 2.59 10.32
N THR A 139 3.46 3.49 10.71
CA THR A 139 3.10 4.91 10.90
C THR A 139 2.78 5.61 9.58
N LYS A 140 3.34 5.14 8.44
CA LYS A 140 3.02 5.70 7.12
C LYS A 140 1.67 5.26 6.55
N ILE A 141 0.90 4.40 7.23
CA ILE A 141 -0.51 4.18 6.91
C ILE A 141 -1.30 5.49 6.93
N GLU A 142 -0.86 6.47 7.72
CA GLU A 142 -1.38 7.85 7.74
C GLU A 142 -1.22 8.59 6.40
N PHE A 143 -0.19 8.23 5.61
CA PHE A 143 0.23 8.91 4.38
C PHE A 143 0.24 7.91 3.21
N LEU A 144 -0.91 7.70 2.54
CA LEU A 144 -1.05 6.66 1.50
C LEU A 144 -0.07 6.80 0.33
N SER A 145 0.33 8.02 0.01
CA SER A 145 1.40 8.33 -0.96
C SER A 145 2.74 7.76 -0.51
N VAL A 146 3.15 8.04 0.72
CA VAL A 146 4.43 7.61 1.29
C VAL A 146 4.44 6.10 1.52
N LEU A 147 3.36 5.52 2.04
CA LEU A 147 3.20 4.06 2.08
C LEU A 147 3.31 3.49 0.66
N GLY A 148 2.57 4.10 -0.27
CA GLY A 148 2.54 3.72 -1.67
C GLY A 148 3.91 3.71 -2.34
N THR A 149 4.84 4.58 -1.96
CA THR A 149 6.20 4.63 -2.53
C THR A 149 7.20 3.78 -1.75
N SER A 150 7.16 3.80 -0.42
CA SER A 150 8.20 3.20 0.43
C SER A 150 8.26 1.68 0.28
N VAL A 151 7.12 1.04 0.05
CA VAL A 151 7.03 -0.43 -0.03
C VAL A 151 7.64 -1.01 -1.31
N TRP A 152 7.90 -0.20 -2.33
CA TRP A 152 8.58 -0.64 -3.56
C TRP A 152 10.09 -0.60 -3.48
N LEU A 153 10.66 0.03 -2.45
CA LEU A 153 12.11 0.17 -2.33
C LEU A 153 12.86 -1.17 -2.42
N PRO A 154 12.44 -2.25 -1.74
CA PRO A 154 13.11 -3.54 -1.88
C PRO A 154 12.94 -4.15 -3.28
N ALA A 155 11.78 -3.94 -3.92
CA ALA A 155 11.54 -4.41 -5.29
C ALA A 155 12.45 -3.70 -6.30
N ALA A 156 12.67 -2.40 -6.13
CA ALA A 156 13.61 -1.63 -6.95
C ALA A 156 15.04 -2.18 -6.82
N PHE A 157 15.52 -2.42 -5.59
CA PHE A 157 16.83 -3.03 -5.37
C PHE A 157 16.92 -4.44 -5.97
N LEU A 158 15.87 -5.26 -5.83
CA LEU A 158 15.83 -6.60 -6.40
C LEU A 158 15.98 -6.57 -7.93
N ILE A 159 15.29 -5.64 -8.60
CA ILE A 159 15.40 -5.48 -10.06
C ILE A 159 16.82 -5.04 -10.44
N LEU A 160 17.40 -4.09 -9.72
CA LEU A 160 18.77 -3.60 -9.96
C LEU A 160 19.84 -4.68 -9.73
N MET A 161 19.62 -5.60 -8.78
CA MET A 161 20.52 -6.73 -8.57
C MET A 161 20.47 -7.73 -9.72
N LYS A 162 19.28 -7.92 -10.32
CA LYS A 162 19.06 -8.84 -11.45
C LYS A 162 19.48 -8.31 -12.80
N SER A 163 19.70 -7.00 -12.92
CA SER A 163 20.14 -6.38 -14.17
C SER A 163 21.66 -6.35 -14.33
N ARG A 164 22.41 -6.94 -13.40
CA ARG A 164 23.86 -7.16 -13.50
C ARG A 164 24.13 -8.58 -13.96
#